data_AF-A0AB37VD32-F1
#
_entry.id   AF-A0AB37VD32-F1
#
_cell.length_a   1.000
_cell.length_b   1.000
_cell.length_c   1.000
_cell.angle_alpha   90.00
_cell.angle_beta   90.00
_cell.angle_gamma   90.00
#
_symmetry.space_group_name_H-M   'P 1'
#
loop_
_entity.id
_entity.type
_entity.pdbx_description
1 polymer ?
#
loop_
_entity_poly.entity_id
_entity_poly.type
_entity_poly.pdbx_seq_one_letter_code
_entity_poly.pdbx_strand_id
1 'polypeptide(L)'
;MARAKLKFRLHRAVIVLSCLALLVVLMQGASWFSQNHQRQRNPQFEELARTLARQVTFNIAPSMRTETPDEKRIGQVLRLLTENSRILDAGVYDEQGDLIARAGEHVDVRDRLALDGKKAGGYFNQQIVEPIQGKNGPLGYLRLTLDTHTLPTEAKQVDNTTNILRLMLLLSLAIGVVLARTLLRGKRSRWQQSPFLLTASKSVPEDEESEKKE
;
A
#
# COMPACT_ATOMS: atom_id res chain seq x y z
N MET A 1 18.66 37.18 -37.15
CA MET A 1 19.20 36.45 -35.96
C MET A 1 18.19 36.24 -34.81
N ALA A 2 17.02 36.92 -34.79
CA ALA A 2 15.99 36.72 -33.74
C ALA A 2 15.32 35.32 -33.76
N ARG A 3 15.12 34.71 -34.94
CA ARG A 3 14.51 33.38 -35.08
C ARG A 3 15.32 32.25 -34.43
N ALA A 4 16.66 32.37 -34.38
CA ALA A 4 17.52 31.37 -33.74
C ALA A 4 17.50 31.49 -32.20
N LYS A 5 17.48 32.71 -31.66
CA LYS A 5 17.33 32.99 -30.22
C LYS A 5 15.97 32.50 -29.68
N LEU A 6 14.89 32.65 -30.46
CA LEU A 6 13.57 32.14 -30.09
C LEU A 6 13.52 30.61 -30.08
N LYS A 7 14.09 29.95 -31.10
CA LYS A 7 14.18 28.48 -31.18
C LYS A 7 14.93 27.88 -29.98
N PHE A 8 15.99 28.54 -29.51
CA PHE A 8 16.75 28.10 -28.33
C PHE A 8 15.97 28.23 -27.01
N ARG A 9 15.23 29.33 -26.83
CA ARG A 9 14.34 29.51 -25.67
C ARG A 9 13.15 28.54 -25.71
N LEU A 10 12.61 28.29 -26.89
CA LEU A 10 11.52 27.34 -27.11
C LEU A 10 11.95 25.91 -26.80
N HIS A 11 13.14 25.49 -27.25
CA HIS A 11 13.69 24.17 -26.90
C HIS A 11 13.87 23.99 -25.39
N ARG A 12 14.39 25.01 -24.69
CA ARG A 12 14.52 24.96 -23.22
C ARG A 12 13.16 24.85 -22.52
N ALA A 13 12.18 25.63 -22.96
CA ALA A 13 10.83 25.57 -22.41
C ALA A 13 10.18 24.20 -22.64
N VAL A 14 10.32 23.64 -23.85
CA VAL A 14 9.78 22.31 -24.19
C VAL A 14 10.41 21.20 -23.35
N ILE A 15 11.73 21.26 -23.12
CA ILE A 15 12.43 20.28 -22.26
C ILE A 15 11.95 20.38 -20.81
N VAL A 16 11.76 21.59 -20.28
CA VAL A 16 11.25 21.78 -18.92
C VAL A 16 9.81 21.29 -18.80
N LEU A 17 8.95 21.58 -19.78
CA LEU A 17 7.54 21.18 -19.78
C LEU A 17 7.38 19.66 -19.88
N SER A 18 8.18 18.98 -20.73
CA SER A 18 8.16 17.52 -20.82
C SER A 18 8.68 16.84 -19.55
N CYS A 19 9.69 17.44 -18.91
CA CYS A 19 10.26 16.98 -17.65
C CYS A 19 9.25 17.09 -16.50
N LEU A 20 8.49 18.19 -16.44
CA LEU A 20 7.43 18.41 -15.45
C LEU A 20 6.25 17.46 -15.66
N ALA A 21 5.85 17.21 -16.91
CA ALA A 21 4.83 16.21 -17.25
C ALA A 21 5.25 14.79 -16.81
N LEU A 22 6.51 14.40 -17.04
CA LEU A 22 7.07 13.13 -16.59
C LEU A 22 7.03 12.97 -15.06
N LEU A 23 7.31 14.04 -14.31
CA LEU A 23 7.21 14.02 -12.84
C LEU A 23 5.78 13.78 -12.36
N VAL A 24 4.79 14.42 -12.98
CA VAL A 24 3.38 14.21 -12.64
C VAL A 24 2.96 12.77 -12.91
N VAL A 25 3.36 12.20 -14.05
CA VAL A 25 3.10 10.80 -14.40
C VAL A 25 3.77 9.85 -13.39
N LEU A 26 5.00 10.13 -12.95
CA LEU A 26 5.68 9.34 -11.94
C LEU A 26 4.97 9.40 -10.57
N MET A 27 4.53 10.58 -10.15
CA MET A 27 3.82 10.75 -8.88
C MET A 27 2.46 10.04 -8.89
N GLN A 28 1.75 10.10 -10.03
CA GLN A 28 0.50 9.36 -10.24
C GLN A 28 0.75 7.84 -10.29
N GLY A 29 1.81 7.39 -10.98
CA GLY A 29 2.20 5.99 -11.04
C GLY A 29 2.60 5.41 -9.70
N ALA A 30 3.34 6.16 -8.87
CA ALA A 30 3.73 5.75 -7.52
C ALA A 30 2.52 5.60 -6.59
N SER A 31 1.59 6.56 -6.62
CA SER A 31 0.38 6.52 -5.80
C SER A 31 -0.57 5.40 -6.22
N TRP A 32 -0.79 5.23 -7.53
CA TRP A 32 -1.65 4.18 -8.05
C TRP A 32 -1.08 2.78 -7.76
N PHE A 33 0.22 2.59 -7.96
CA PHE A 33 0.89 1.32 -7.70
C PHE A 33 0.90 0.96 -6.21
N SER A 34 1.15 1.93 -5.33
CA SER A 34 1.13 1.72 -3.87
C SER A 34 -0.27 1.31 -3.37
N GLN A 35 -1.32 2.00 -3.83
CA GLN A 35 -2.69 1.69 -3.43
C GLN A 35 -3.18 0.35 -4.00
N ASN A 36 -2.87 0.05 -5.27
CA ASN A 36 -3.32 -1.18 -5.91
C ASN A 36 -2.65 -2.42 -5.28
N HIS A 37 -1.39 -2.29 -4.84
CA HIS A 37 -0.67 -3.37 -4.15
C HIS A 37 -1.23 -3.68 -2.75
N GLN A 38 -1.72 -2.68 -2.02
CA GLN A 38 -2.40 -2.93 -0.75
C GLN A 38 -3.78 -3.57 -0.94
N ARG A 39 -4.53 -3.20 -1.99
CA ARG A 39 -5.86 -3.74 -2.28
C ARG A 39 -5.85 -5.18 -2.79
N GLN A 40 -4.80 -5.61 -3.49
CA GLN A 40 -4.72 -6.97 -4.06
C GLN A 40 -4.30 -8.05 -3.06
N ARG A 41 -3.83 -7.70 -1.86
CA ARG A 41 -3.28 -8.66 -0.88
C ARG A 41 -4.34 -9.33 0.02
N ASN A 42 -5.54 -8.74 0.15
CA ASN A 42 -6.62 -9.28 0.98
C ASN A 42 -7.66 -10.18 0.27
N PRO A 43 -8.11 -9.94 -0.98
CA PRO A 43 -9.25 -10.68 -1.51
C PRO A 43 -8.95 -12.16 -1.72
N GLN A 44 -7.72 -12.52 -2.11
CA GLN A 44 -7.33 -13.92 -2.29
C GLN A 44 -7.28 -14.70 -0.97
N PHE A 45 -6.80 -14.06 0.10
CA PHE A 45 -6.78 -14.69 1.42
C PHE A 45 -8.20 -14.82 2.00
N GLU A 46 -9.06 -13.83 1.77
CA GLU A 46 -10.49 -13.92 2.10
C GLU A 46 -11.16 -15.08 1.39
N GLU A 47 -10.94 -15.26 0.09
CA GLU A 47 -11.51 -16.38 -0.68
C GLU A 47 -11.04 -17.75 -0.15
N LEU A 48 -9.75 -17.87 0.21
CA LEU A 48 -9.21 -19.08 0.82
C LEU A 48 -9.79 -19.34 2.22
N ALA A 49 -9.86 -18.29 3.05
CA ALA A 49 -10.46 -18.40 4.38
C ALA A 49 -11.95 -18.73 4.30
N ARG A 50 -12.66 -18.21 3.29
CA ARG A 50 -14.08 -18.48 3.04
C ARG A 50 -14.33 -19.91 2.56
N THR A 51 -13.47 -20.44 1.69
CA THR A 51 -13.56 -21.85 1.26
C THR A 51 -13.23 -22.80 2.41
N LEU A 52 -12.22 -22.49 3.22
CA LEU A 52 -11.91 -23.22 4.45
C LEU A 52 -13.07 -23.15 5.45
N ALA A 53 -13.65 -21.97 5.67
CA ALA A 53 -14.83 -21.79 6.51
C ALA A 53 -15.97 -22.70 6.06
N ARG A 54 -16.25 -22.72 4.76
CA ARG A 54 -17.27 -23.58 4.18
C ARG A 54 -16.97 -25.06 4.40
N GLN A 55 -15.74 -25.50 4.19
CA GLN A 55 -15.34 -26.88 4.47
C GLN A 55 -15.53 -27.26 5.94
N VAL A 56 -15.19 -26.36 6.87
CA VAL A 56 -15.39 -26.53 8.31
C VAL A 56 -16.88 -26.61 8.64
N THR A 57 -17.72 -25.75 8.06
CA THR A 57 -19.18 -25.83 8.27
C THR A 57 -19.76 -27.18 7.86
N PHE A 58 -19.26 -27.77 6.76
CA PHE A 58 -19.68 -29.12 6.34
C PHE A 58 -19.23 -30.21 7.32
N ASN A 59 -18.04 -30.07 7.92
CA ASN A 59 -17.54 -31.00 8.92
C ASN A 59 -18.30 -30.92 10.25
N ILE A 60 -18.72 -29.70 10.63
CA ILE A 60 -19.44 -29.42 11.89
C ILE A 60 -20.94 -29.70 11.79
N ALA A 61 -21.54 -29.59 10.59
CA ALA A 61 -22.98 -29.77 10.40
C ALA A 61 -23.55 -31.07 11.02
N PRO A 62 -22.92 -32.25 10.93
CA PRO A 62 -23.40 -33.46 11.61
C PRO A 62 -23.45 -33.33 13.14
N SER A 63 -22.49 -32.63 13.75
CA SER A 63 -22.39 -32.40 15.19
C SER A 63 -23.43 -31.37 15.71
N MET A 64 -24.07 -30.65 14.80
CA MET A 64 -25.13 -29.66 15.06
C MET A 64 -26.54 -30.20 14.77
N ARG A 65 -26.66 -31.40 14.18
CA ARG A 65 -27.97 -31.98 13.81
C ARG A 65 -28.69 -32.67 14.96
N THR A 66 -27.99 -33.00 16.03
CA THR A 66 -28.55 -33.60 17.23
C THR A 66 -29.22 -32.52 18.10
N GLU A 67 -30.25 -32.90 18.87
CA GLU A 67 -30.99 -31.97 19.76
C GLU A 67 -30.06 -31.21 20.73
N THR A 68 -28.92 -31.80 21.07
CA THR A 68 -27.81 -31.14 21.76
C THR A 68 -26.59 -31.11 20.84
N PRO A 69 -26.05 -29.93 20.48
CA PRO A 69 -24.79 -29.83 19.75
C PRO A 69 -23.63 -30.46 20.51
N ASP A 70 -22.75 -31.19 19.83
CA ASP A 70 -21.56 -31.77 20.45
C ASP A 70 -20.45 -30.71 20.60
N GLU A 71 -20.56 -29.90 21.66
CA GLU A 71 -19.62 -28.82 21.99
C GLU A 71 -18.16 -29.27 22.02
N LYS A 72 -17.89 -30.47 22.53
CA LYS A 72 -16.52 -31.00 22.65
C LYS A 72 -15.91 -31.24 21.29
N ARG A 73 -16.66 -31.87 20.39
CA ARG A 73 -16.21 -32.15 19.03
C ARG A 73 -16.06 -30.86 18.22
N ILE A 74 -17.00 -29.93 18.36
CA ILE A 74 -16.93 -28.62 17.70
C ILE A 74 -15.70 -27.85 18.20
N GLY A 75 -15.49 -27.81 19.52
CA GLY A 75 -14.33 -27.16 20.13
C GLY A 75 -12.99 -27.72 19.66
N GLN A 76 -12.88 -29.05 19.46
CA GLN A 76 -11.67 -29.66 18.90
C GLN A 76 -11.39 -29.21 17.47
N VAL A 77 -12.42 -29.15 16.62
CA VAL A 77 -12.29 -28.66 15.24
C VAL A 77 -11.87 -27.19 15.23
N LEU A 78 -12.52 -26.35 16.04
CA LEU A 78 -12.18 -24.93 16.15
C LEU A 78 -10.76 -24.71 16.65
N ARG A 79 -10.31 -25.53 17.63
CA ARG A 79 -8.94 -25.45 18.14
C ARG A 79 -7.90 -25.75 17.07
N LEU A 80 -8.13 -26.78 16.26
CA LEU A 80 -7.24 -27.12 15.14
C LEU A 80 -7.14 -25.97 14.14
N LEU A 81 -8.24 -25.25 13.91
CA LEU A 81 -8.24 -24.05 13.06
C LEU A 81 -7.40 -22.93 13.68
N THR A 82 -7.53 -22.67 14.98
CA THR A 82 -6.79 -21.57 15.62
C THR A 82 -5.32 -21.89 15.94
N GLU A 83 -4.93 -23.17 15.97
CA GLU A 83 -3.58 -23.58 16.41
C GLU A 83 -2.52 -23.48 15.29
N ASN A 84 -2.88 -23.76 14.03
CA ASN A 84 -1.94 -23.77 12.89
C ASN A 84 -2.28 -22.77 11.79
N SER A 85 -3.32 -21.96 11.94
CA SER A 85 -3.75 -21.02 10.90
C SER A 85 -3.64 -19.57 11.36
N ARG A 86 -3.72 -18.65 10.40
CA ARG A 86 -3.84 -17.19 10.64
C ARG A 86 -5.23 -16.77 11.18
N ILE A 87 -6.01 -17.71 11.70
CA ILE A 87 -7.29 -17.43 12.34
C ILE A 87 -7.02 -17.11 13.82
N LEU A 88 -7.30 -15.87 14.22
CA LEU A 88 -7.18 -15.40 15.61
C LEU A 88 -8.22 -16.04 16.53
N ASP A 89 -9.46 -16.12 16.07
CA ASP A 89 -10.60 -16.61 16.84
C ASP A 89 -11.62 -17.28 15.91
N ALA A 90 -12.17 -18.40 16.36
CA ALA A 90 -13.22 -19.13 15.68
C ALA A 90 -14.35 -19.44 16.67
N GLY A 91 -15.58 -19.11 16.31
CA GLY A 91 -16.76 -19.34 17.14
C GLY A 91 -17.91 -19.92 16.34
N VAL A 92 -18.61 -20.90 16.92
CA VAL A 92 -19.84 -21.47 16.36
C VAL A 92 -21.02 -21.00 17.21
N TYR A 93 -22.01 -20.46 16.52
CA TYR A 93 -23.26 -19.97 17.08
C TYR A 93 -24.41 -20.84 16.58
N ASP A 94 -25.46 -20.98 17.39
CA ASP A 94 -26.70 -21.64 16.97
C ASP A 94 -27.53 -20.76 16.02
N GLU A 95 -28.75 -21.20 15.70
CA GLU A 95 -29.69 -20.44 14.85
C GLU A 95 -30.17 -19.15 15.52
N GLN A 96 -30.23 -19.13 16.86
CA GLN A 96 -30.68 -18.01 17.69
C GLN A 96 -29.57 -16.98 17.94
N GLY A 97 -28.31 -17.34 17.66
CA GLY A 97 -27.13 -16.51 17.89
C GLY A 97 -26.41 -16.79 19.22
N ASP A 98 -26.79 -17.84 19.95
CA ASP A 98 -26.12 -18.26 21.18
C ASP A 98 -24.82 -19.02 20.87
N LEU A 99 -23.78 -18.76 21.67
CA LEU A 99 -22.45 -19.33 21.46
C LEU A 99 -22.42 -20.79 21.94
N ILE A 100 -22.17 -21.72 21.03
CA ILE A 100 -22.01 -23.15 21.33
C ILE A 100 -20.56 -23.45 21.71
N ALA A 101 -19.62 -22.99 20.90
CA ALA A 101 -18.19 -23.25 21.11
C ALA A 101 -17.32 -22.13 20.54
N ARG A 102 -16.19 -21.88 21.20
CA ARG A 102 -15.17 -20.92 20.74
C ARG A 102 -13.77 -21.49 20.95
N ALA A 103 -12.86 -21.15 20.04
CA ALA A 103 -11.43 -21.38 20.21
C ALA A 103 -10.64 -20.16 19.71
N GLY A 104 -9.44 -19.94 20.26
CA GLY A 104 -8.54 -18.86 19.87
C GLY A 104 -8.42 -17.76 20.92
N GLU A 105 -7.98 -16.58 20.47
CA GLU A 105 -7.71 -15.43 21.33
C GLU A 105 -9.01 -14.81 21.85
N HIS A 106 -9.13 -14.72 23.18
CA HIS A 106 -10.27 -14.09 23.83
C HIS A 106 -10.06 -12.57 23.91
N VAL A 107 -10.37 -11.88 22.81
CA VAL A 107 -10.39 -10.41 22.79
C VAL A 107 -11.82 -9.93 22.92
N ASP A 108 -12.10 -9.12 23.95
CA ASP A 108 -13.41 -8.52 24.17
C ASP A 108 -13.78 -7.62 22.98
N VAL A 109 -15.07 -7.61 22.61
CA VAL A 109 -15.57 -6.77 21.51
C VAL A 109 -15.33 -5.28 21.83
N ARG A 110 -15.37 -4.89 23.10
CA ARG A 110 -15.09 -3.52 23.55
C ARG A 110 -13.63 -3.13 23.30
N ASP A 111 -12.71 -4.05 23.56
CA ASP A 111 -11.28 -3.87 23.31
C ASP A 111 -11.00 -3.80 21.80
N ARG A 112 -11.69 -4.61 20.99
CA ARG A 112 -11.61 -4.54 19.51
C ARG A 112 -12.11 -3.21 18.95
N LEU A 113 -13.16 -2.65 19.54
CA LEU A 113 -13.76 -1.37 19.13
C LEU A 113 -13.07 -0.15 19.76
N ALA A 114 -12.03 -0.36 20.58
CA ALA A 114 -11.29 0.68 21.29
C ALA A 114 -12.20 1.65 22.09
N LEU A 115 -13.32 1.15 22.63
CA LEU A 115 -14.30 1.98 23.34
C LEU A 115 -13.73 2.62 24.62
N ASP A 116 -12.71 1.99 25.21
CA ASP A 116 -12.07 2.46 26.45
C ASP A 116 -10.85 3.37 26.21
N GLY A 117 -10.66 3.87 24.97
CA GLY A 117 -9.70 4.93 24.65
C GLY A 117 -8.22 4.53 24.66
N LYS A 118 -7.88 3.31 25.10
CA LYS A 118 -6.60 2.68 24.77
C LYS A 118 -6.67 2.33 23.30
N LYS A 119 -5.95 3.09 22.47
CA LYS A 119 -5.84 2.83 21.02
C LYS A 119 -5.59 1.33 20.83
N ALA A 120 -6.59 0.58 20.39
CA ALA A 120 -6.36 -0.74 19.83
C ALA A 120 -5.39 -0.47 18.68
N GLY A 121 -4.11 -0.79 18.87
CA GLY A 121 -3.15 -0.76 17.76
C GLY A 121 -3.82 -1.49 16.62
N GLY A 122 -3.92 -0.87 15.45
CA GLY A 122 -4.89 -1.22 14.41
C GLY A 122 -4.89 -2.70 13.99
N TYR A 123 -5.51 -3.54 14.81
CA TYR A 123 -5.85 -4.92 14.54
C TYR A 123 -6.99 -4.85 13.54
N PHE A 124 -6.63 -4.55 12.28
CA PHE A 124 -7.53 -4.82 11.19
C PHE A 124 -7.74 -6.33 11.23
N ASN A 125 -8.91 -6.73 11.71
CA ASN A 125 -9.29 -8.12 11.79
C ASN A 125 -10.43 -8.29 10.80
N GLN A 126 -10.28 -9.23 9.88
CA GLN A 126 -11.34 -9.53 8.93
C GLN A 126 -12.20 -10.63 9.50
N GLN A 127 -13.49 -10.36 9.67
CA GLN A 127 -14.45 -11.35 10.17
C GLN A 127 -15.21 -11.96 8.99
N ILE A 128 -15.21 -13.27 8.92
CA ILE A 128 -15.99 -14.05 7.96
C ILE A 128 -17.05 -14.80 8.74
N VAL A 129 -18.29 -14.72 8.26
CA VAL A 129 -19.41 -15.50 8.79
C VAL A 129 -19.93 -16.39 7.68
N GLU A 130 -19.91 -17.70 7.92
CA GLU A 130 -20.49 -18.68 7.00
C GLU A 130 -21.62 -19.46 7.70
N PRO A 131 -22.77 -19.65 7.04
CA PRO A 131 -23.88 -20.41 7.59
C PRO A 131 -23.59 -21.92 7.58
N ILE A 132 -23.97 -22.60 8.66
CA ILE A 132 -23.90 -24.06 8.76
C ILE A 132 -25.19 -24.64 8.16
N GLN A 133 -25.10 -25.16 6.94
CA GLN A 133 -26.28 -25.62 6.20
C GLN A 133 -26.86 -26.93 6.77
N GLY A 134 -28.15 -26.89 7.14
CA GLY A 134 -28.96 -28.04 7.54
C GLY A 134 -29.87 -28.55 6.41
N LYS A 135 -30.75 -29.51 6.73
CA LYS A 135 -31.73 -30.06 5.77
C LYS A 135 -32.87 -29.08 5.46
N ASN A 136 -33.28 -28.27 6.44
CA ASN A 136 -34.45 -27.39 6.35
C ASN A 136 -34.11 -25.90 6.56
N GLY A 137 -32.83 -25.54 6.63
CA GLY A 137 -32.38 -24.18 6.97
C GLY A 137 -30.97 -24.17 7.57
N PRO A 138 -30.42 -22.99 7.87
CA PRO A 138 -29.15 -22.88 8.59
C PRO A 138 -29.32 -23.38 10.03
N LEU A 139 -28.48 -24.33 10.46
CA LEU A 139 -28.44 -24.83 11.84
C LEU A 139 -27.71 -23.87 12.79
N GLY A 140 -27.04 -22.87 12.24
CA GLY A 140 -26.22 -21.91 12.97
C GLY A 140 -25.17 -21.25 12.08
N TYR A 141 -24.20 -20.59 12.70
CA TYR A 141 -23.21 -19.76 12.01
C TYR A 141 -21.80 -20.02 12.54
N LEU A 142 -20.85 -20.15 11.63
CA LEU A 142 -19.43 -20.16 11.94
C LEU A 142 -18.86 -18.76 11.71
N ARG A 143 -18.33 -18.15 12.77
CA ARG A 143 -17.56 -16.90 12.72
C ARG A 143 -16.07 -17.20 12.79
N LEU A 144 -15.30 -16.65 11.87
CA LEU A 144 -13.86 -16.70 11.84
C LEU A 144 -13.30 -15.28 11.85
N THR A 145 -12.37 -15.00 12.76
CA THR A 145 -11.63 -13.75 12.83
C THR A 145 -10.23 -14.00 12.32
N LEU A 146 -9.84 -13.34 11.24
CA LEU A 146 -8.54 -13.50 10.60
C LEU A 146 -7.58 -12.40 11.06
N ASP A 147 -6.32 -12.78 11.29
CA ASP A 147 -5.24 -11.84 11.50
C ASP A 147 -4.85 -11.20 10.17
N THR A 148 -5.20 -9.93 9.97
CA THR A 148 -4.72 -9.17 8.80
C THR A 148 -3.44 -8.39 9.09
N HIS A 149 -2.81 -8.60 10.26
CA HIS A 149 -1.53 -8.00 10.57
C HIS A 149 -0.51 -8.38 9.50
N THR A 150 0.10 -7.34 8.93
CA THR A 150 0.90 -7.43 7.73
C THR A 150 2.25 -8.07 8.07
N LEU A 151 2.32 -9.40 7.99
CA LEU A 151 3.59 -10.12 7.97
C LEU A 151 4.28 -9.84 6.61
N PRO A 152 5.45 -9.17 6.61
CA PRO A 152 6.17 -8.75 5.40
C PRO A 152 6.89 -9.89 4.65
N THR A 153 6.35 -11.10 4.68
CA THR A 153 7.10 -12.30 4.23
C THR A 153 6.28 -13.18 3.30
N GLU A 154 6.27 -12.81 2.02
CA GLU A 154 6.48 -13.77 0.92
C GLU A 154 7.46 -13.17 -0.09
N ALA A 155 8.70 -13.64 0.01
CA ALA A 155 9.92 -13.04 -0.51
C ALA A 155 10.15 -13.26 -2.02
N LYS A 156 9.11 -13.21 -2.85
CA LYS A 156 9.27 -13.25 -4.32
C LYS A 156 8.57 -12.10 -5.05
N GLN A 157 7.61 -11.45 -4.39
CA GLN A 157 6.88 -10.28 -4.92
C GLN A 157 7.27 -8.96 -4.23
N VAL A 158 8.30 -9.00 -3.38
CA VAL A 158 8.97 -7.79 -2.85
C VAL A 158 10.05 -7.31 -3.82
N ASP A 159 10.56 -8.17 -4.69
CA ASP A 159 11.61 -7.80 -5.65
C ASP A 159 11.08 -6.90 -6.76
N ASN A 160 9.94 -7.22 -7.37
CA ASN A 160 9.40 -6.40 -8.46
C ASN A 160 8.88 -5.04 -7.99
N THR A 161 8.23 -4.98 -6.82
CA THR A 161 7.70 -3.72 -6.25
C THR A 161 8.84 -2.81 -5.79
N THR A 162 9.84 -3.35 -5.10
CA THR A 162 11.04 -2.61 -4.69
C THR A 162 11.87 -2.18 -5.89
N ASN A 163 11.99 -3.02 -6.92
CA ASN A 163 12.69 -2.67 -8.14
C ASN A 163 11.95 -1.55 -8.92
N ILE A 164 10.61 -1.56 -8.95
CA ILE A 164 9.82 -0.45 -9.53
C ILE A 164 10.02 0.84 -8.73
N LEU A 165 10.02 0.78 -7.39
CA LEU A 165 10.31 1.95 -6.55
C LEU A 165 11.76 2.47 -6.75
N ARG A 166 12.75 1.57 -6.85
CA ARG A 166 14.14 1.91 -7.19
C ARG A 166 14.25 2.52 -8.59
N LEU A 167 13.53 1.99 -9.57
CA LEU A 167 13.48 2.53 -10.94
C LEU A 167 12.87 3.93 -10.96
N MET A 168 11.77 4.17 -10.23
CA MET A 168 11.15 5.49 -10.10
C MET A 168 12.10 6.49 -9.44
N LEU A 169 12.84 6.07 -8.42
CA LEU A 169 13.86 6.89 -7.77
C LEU A 169 14.98 7.27 -8.75
N LEU A 170 15.51 6.30 -9.50
CA LEU A 170 16.56 6.52 -10.51
C LEU A 170 16.07 7.44 -11.65
N LEU A 171 14.83 7.28 -12.10
CA LEU A 171 14.21 8.15 -13.11
C LEU A 171 14.07 9.58 -12.58
N SER A 172 13.60 9.76 -11.34
CA SER A 172 13.50 11.09 -10.73
C SER A 172 14.86 11.79 -10.62
N LEU A 173 15.91 11.04 -10.27
CA LEU A 173 17.28 11.54 -10.20
C LEU A 173 17.79 11.96 -11.59
N ALA A 174 17.58 11.14 -12.61
CA ALA A 174 17.99 11.43 -13.99
C ALA A 174 17.30 12.69 -14.53
N ILE A 175 15.98 12.80 -14.29
CA ILE A 175 15.15 13.97 -14.62
C ILE A 175 15.70 15.23 -13.92
N GLY A 176 16.00 15.14 -12.61
CA GLY A 176 16.60 16.24 -11.84
C GLY A 176 17.96 16.69 -12.38
N VAL A 177 18.83 15.76 -12.78
CA VAL A 177 20.15 16.06 -13.38
C VAL A 177 20.00 16.75 -14.74
N VAL A 178 19.05 16.32 -15.57
CA VAL A 178 18.76 16.96 -16.86
C VAL A 178 18.22 18.38 -16.65
N LEU A 179 17.33 18.58 -15.67
CA LEU A 179 16.80 19.90 -15.32
C LEU A 179 17.92 20.83 -14.80
N ALA A 180 18.79 20.32 -13.92
CA ALA A 180 19.95 21.05 -13.43
C ALA A 180 20.89 21.44 -14.58
N ARG A 181 21.25 20.53 -15.48
CA ARG A 181 22.12 20.86 -16.63
C ARG A 181 21.48 21.85 -17.59
N THR A 182 20.17 21.79 -17.82
CA THR A 182 19.47 22.68 -18.76
C THR A 182 19.26 24.08 -18.19
N LEU A 183 18.97 24.21 -16.89
CA LEU A 183 18.83 25.49 -16.20
C LEU A 183 20.19 26.13 -15.87
N LEU A 184 21.18 25.35 -15.41
CA LEU A 184 22.50 25.87 -15.03
C LEU A 184 23.45 26.11 -16.22
N ARG A 185 23.22 25.51 -17.41
CA ARG A 185 24.05 25.84 -18.60
C ARG A 185 23.98 27.30 -19.05
N GLY A 186 22.92 28.02 -18.68
CA GLY A 186 22.72 29.44 -19.04
C GLY A 186 23.16 30.43 -17.96
N LYS A 187 23.36 29.98 -16.72
CA LYS A 187 23.91 30.81 -15.65
C LYS A 187 25.36 30.38 -15.46
N ARG A 188 26.29 31.03 -16.18
CA ARG A 188 27.68 31.09 -15.70
C ARG A 188 27.59 31.50 -14.24
N SER A 189 28.04 30.64 -13.34
CA SER A 189 28.31 31.03 -11.96
C SER A 189 29.15 32.29 -12.05
N ARG A 190 28.55 33.45 -11.78
CA ARG A 190 29.22 34.75 -11.90
C ARG A 190 30.12 35.01 -10.69
N TRP A 191 30.69 33.93 -10.16
CA TRP A 191 31.80 33.91 -9.24
C TRP A 191 33.05 33.71 -10.07
N GLN A 192 33.39 34.70 -10.90
CA GLN A 192 34.81 34.98 -11.09
C GLN A 192 35.25 35.59 -9.77
N GLN A 193 35.87 34.76 -8.92
CA GLN A 193 36.79 35.28 -7.92
C GLN A 193 37.95 35.90 -8.69
N SER A 194 37.83 37.18 -9.00
CA SER A 194 38.97 37.98 -9.45
C SER A 194 39.97 38.04 -8.28
N PRO A 195 41.28 37.84 -8.50
CA PRO A 195 42.29 37.85 -7.42
C PRO A 195 42.56 39.24 -6.82
N PHE A 196 41.72 40.24 -7.10
CA PHE A 196 41.87 41.59 -6.61
C PHE A 196 40.55 42.08 -6.03
N LEU A 197 40.56 42.35 -4.73
CA LEU A 197 39.41 42.68 -3.89
C LEU A 197 38.86 44.11 -4.10
N LEU A 198 39.24 44.80 -5.18
CA LEU A 198 38.94 46.23 -5.35
C LEU A 198 38.09 46.58 -6.57
N THR A 199 37.53 45.60 -7.29
CA THR A 199 36.59 45.85 -8.41
C THR A 199 35.20 45.23 -8.21
N ALA A 200 34.92 44.67 -7.02
CA ALA A 200 33.72 43.87 -6.75
C ALA A 200 32.38 44.63 -6.73
N SER A 201 32.36 45.96 -6.88
CA SER A 201 31.14 46.78 -6.77
C SER A 201 30.58 47.32 -8.09
N LYS A 202 31.17 46.99 -9.25
CA LYS A 202 30.63 47.45 -10.54
C LYS A 202 29.96 46.31 -11.32
N SER A 203 28.66 46.42 -11.54
CA SER A 203 27.95 45.56 -12.49
C SER A 203 28.45 45.86 -13.90
N VAL A 204 29.10 44.86 -14.52
CA VAL A 204 29.47 44.90 -15.94
C VAL A 204 28.18 44.96 -16.79
N PRO A 205 28.05 45.92 -17.72
CA PRO A 205 26.92 45.99 -18.65
C PRO A 205 26.89 44.73 -19.53
N GLU A 206 25.69 44.31 -19.93
CA GLU A 206 25.56 43.26 -20.95
C GLU A 206 26.21 43.75 -22.24
N ASP A 207 27.07 42.92 -22.85
CA ASP A 207 27.71 43.18 -24.14
C ASP A 207 26.65 43.24 -25.26
N GLU A 208 25.97 44.38 -25.38
CA GLU A 208 25.55 44.93 -26.65
C GLU A 208 26.62 45.97 -27.06
N GLU A 209 27.05 45.96 -28.32
CA GLU A 209 28.04 46.87 -28.95
C GLU A 209 29.53 46.50 -28.85
N SER A 210 29.99 45.53 -29.65
CA SER A 210 31.33 45.62 -30.30
C SER A 210 31.50 44.63 -31.46
N GLU A 211 30.65 44.71 -32.48
CA GLU A 211 31.05 44.33 -33.85
C GLU A 211 30.63 45.44 -34.82
N LYS A 212 31.32 46.57 -34.71
CA LYS A 212 31.51 47.53 -35.81
C LYS A 212 32.99 47.94 -35.77
N LYS A 213 33.68 47.70 -36.90
CA LYS A 213 35.11 47.84 -37.18
C LYS A 213 35.89 46.61 -36.71
N GLU A 214 36.50 45.79 -37.55
CA GLU A 214 36.99 45.91 -38.94
C GLU A 214 36.51 44.77 -39.83
#